data_AF-A0A950VGW0-F1
#
_entry.id   AF-A0A950VGW0-F1
#
_cell.length_a   1.000
_cell.length_b   1.000
_cell.length_c   1.000
_cell.angle_alpha   90.00
_cell.angle_beta   90.00
_cell.angle_gamma   90.00
#
_symmetry.space_group_name_H-M   'P 1'
#
loop_
_entity.id
_entity.type
_entity.pdbx_description
1 polymer ?
#
loop_
_entity_poly.entity_id
_entity_poly.type
_entity_poly.pdbx_seq_one_letter_code
_entity_poly.pdbx_strand_id
1 'polypeptide(L)'
;LDRRWPCRVVSVAWGPWASIGMVADLEKHLVKRGLKLITPEEGPVFLVDELCHGRKGDTEVIIAGGAEHQARPKKSGQSSAKAELVRS
;
A
#
# COMPACT_ATOMS: atom_id res chain seq x y z
N LEU A 1 -10.50 9.63 -5.96
CA LEU A 1 -9.53 10.64 -6.44
C LEU A 1 -8.90 10.21 -7.77
N ASP A 2 -8.25 9.05 -7.84
CA ASP A 2 -7.58 8.54 -9.05
C ASP A 2 -8.45 8.53 -10.34
N ARG A 3 -9.73 8.14 -10.25
CA ARG A 3 -10.66 8.10 -11.40
C ARG A 3 -11.02 9.47 -11.96
N ARG A 4 -10.91 10.54 -11.16
CA ARG A 4 -11.30 11.91 -11.54
C ARG A 4 -10.14 12.74 -12.06
N TRP A 5 -8.91 12.39 -11.69
CA TRP A 5 -7.71 13.11 -12.08
C TRP A 5 -7.03 12.44 -13.28
N PRO A 6 -6.44 13.19 -14.21
CA PRO A 6 -5.75 12.60 -15.37
C PRO A 6 -4.48 11.83 -14.95
N CYS A 7 -3.77 12.29 -13.91
CA CYS A 7 -2.61 11.61 -13.33
C CYS A 7 -2.99 10.40 -12.46
N ARG A 8 -2.01 9.56 -12.14
CA ARG A 8 -2.16 8.45 -11.17
C ARG A 8 -2.17 9.02 -9.75
N VAL A 9 -3.10 8.57 -8.93
CA VAL A 9 -3.16 8.89 -7.49
C VAL A 9 -2.98 7.60 -6.72
N VAL A 10 -1.94 7.55 -5.88
CA VAL A 10 -1.59 6.39 -5.07
C VAL A 10 -1.46 6.78 -3.61
N SER A 11 -1.92 5.91 -2.71
CA SER A 11 -1.74 5.99 -1.27
C SER A 11 -0.87 4.81 -0.83
N VAL A 12 0.20 5.12 -0.10
CA VAL A 12 1.17 4.12 0.34
C VAL A 12 1.04 3.90 1.85
N ALA A 13 0.67 2.68 2.23
CA ALA A 13 0.66 2.22 3.61
C ALA A 13 2.03 1.64 3.95
N TRP A 14 2.86 2.45 4.61
CA TRP A 14 4.19 2.05 5.04
C TRP A 14 4.16 1.20 6.30
N GLY A 15 4.91 0.11 6.27
CA GLY A 15 5.29 -0.67 7.43
C GLY A 15 6.30 0.08 8.30
N PRO A 16 6.69 -0.50 9.43
CA PRO A 16 7.56 0.16 10.39
C PRO A 16 8.97 0.38 9.83
N TRP A 17 9.51 1.60 10.03
CA TRP A 17 10.86 1.97 9.59
C TRP A 17 11.88 1.70 10.71
N ALA A 18 13.06 1.20 10.32
CA ALA A 18 14.18 0.97 11.22
C ALA A 18 14.91 2.28 11.55
N SER A 19 15.51 2.36 12.73
CA SER A 19 16.52 3.37 13.12
C SER A 19 16.07 4.85 13.14
N ILE A 20 14.90 5.21 12.59
CA ILE A 20 14.44 6.60 12.44
C ILE A 20 12.93 6.70 12.68
N GLY A 21 12.47 7.77 13.34
CA GLY A 21 11.04 8.12 13.46
C GLY A 21 10.31 7.44 14.64
N MET A 22 8.98 7.31 14.53
CA MET A 22 8.08 6.87 15.63
C MET A 22 8.33 5.44 16.15
N VAL A 23 9.22 4.69 15.52
CA VAL A 23 9.48 3.28 15.80
C VAL A 23 10.86 3.04 16.41
N ALA A 24 11.74 4.04 16.48
CA ALA A 24 13.10 3.87 16.98
C ALA A 24 13.15 3.23 18.40
N ASP A 25 12.22 3.62 19.29
CA ASP A 25 12.13 3.05 20.65
C ASP A 25 11.35 1.73 20.73
N LEU A 26 10.57 1.40 19.70
CA LEU A 26 9.66 0.25 19.65
C LEU A 26 10.19 -0.89 18.77
N GLU A 27 11.30 -0.70 18.09
CA GLU A 27 11.93 -1.64 17.15
C GLU A 27 12.04 -3.05 17.73
N LYS A 28 12.59 -3.21 18.93
CA LYS A 28 12.70 -4.52 19.61
C LYS A 28 11.35 -5.19 19.86
N HIS A 29 10.29 -4.42 20.13
CA HIS A 29 8.94 -4.94 20.36
C HIS A 29 8.26 -5.37 19.06
N LEU A 30 8.46 -4.61 17.97
CA LEU A 30 7.90 -4.95 16.66
C LEU A 30 8.60 -6.16 16.05
N VAL A 31 9.93 -6.23 16.14
CA VAL A 31 10.72 -7.39 15.71
C VAL A 31 10.33 -8.65 16.49
N LYS A 32 10.13 -8.55 17.81
CA LYS A 32 9.63 -9.67 18.62
C LYS A 32 8.25 -10.18 18.19
N ARG A 33 7.42 -9.33 17.57
CA ARG A 33 6.11 -9.70 17.01
C ARG A 33 6.21 -10.23 15.57
N GLY A 34 7.43 -10.42 15.05
CA GLY A 34 7.69 -10.96 13.72
C GLY A 34 7.62 -9.92 12.60
N LEU A 35 7.53 -8.63 12.93
CA LEU A 35 7.58 -7.57 11.92
C LEU A 35 9.02 -7.32 11.51
N LYS A 36 9.28 -7.29 10.20
CA LYS A 36 10.56 -6.82 9.68
C LYS A 36 10.44 -5.33 9.38
N LEU A 37 11.52 -4.61 9.66
CA LEU A 37 11.58 -3.17 9.55
C LEU A 37 12.11 -2.78 8.17
N ILE A 38 11.63 -1.65 7.65
CA ILE A 38 12.09 -1.05 6.39
C ILE A 38 13.30 -0.19 6.73
N THR A 39 14.46 -0.44 6.12
CA THR A 39 15.60 0.45 6.34
C THR A 39 15.42 1.76 5.56
N PRO A 40 16.05 2.87 6.00
CA PRO A 40 16.04 4.13 5.27
C PRO A 40 16.58 4.04 3.84
N GLU A 41 17.43 3.05 3.55
CA GLU A 41 18.00 2.80 2.23
C GLU A 41 17.05 2.01 1.33
N GLU A 42 16.26 1.09 1.90
CA GLU A 42 15.32 0.25 1.15
C GLU A 42 14.02 0.97 0.80
N GLY A 43 13.47 1.74 1.75
CA GLY A 43 12.15 2.38 1.61
C GLY A 43 12.01 3.23 0.33
N PRO A 44 12.93 4.18 0.06
CA PRO A 44 12.87 4.99 -1.15
C PRO A 44 12.95 4.18 -2.44
N VAL A 45 13.71 3.08 -2.45
CA VAL A 45 13.83 2.20 -3.63
C VAL A 45 12.48 1.57 -3.97
N PHE A 46 11.75 1.07 -2.97
CA PHE A 46 10.40 0.53 -3.19
C PHE A 46 9.41 1.57 -3.70
N LEU A 47 9.49 2.82 -3.19
CA LEU A 47 8.63 3.89 -3.70
C LEU A 47 8.95 4.23 -5.16
N VAL A 48 10.24 4.35 -5.50
CA VAL A 48 10.66 4.65 -6.89
C VAL A 48 10.21 3.54 -7.83
N ASP A 49 10.39 2.27 -7.44
CA ASP A 49 9.93 1.13 -8.23
C ASP A 49 8.40 1.19 -8.48
N GLU A 50 7.62 1.46 -7.44
CA GLU A 50 6.16 1.59 -7.54
C GLU A 50 5.73 2.79 -8.40
N LEU A 51 6.45 3.90 -8.33
CA LEU A 51 6.16 5.08 -9.16
C LEU A 51 6.51 4.84 -10.64
N CYS A 52 7.58 4.10 -10.92
CA CYS A 52 8.02 3.78 -12.28
C CYS A 52 7.16 2.70 -12.95
N HIS A 53 6.69 1.71 -12.19
CA HIS A 53 6.05 0.51 -12.75
C HIS A 53 4.56 0.37 -12.42
N GLY A 54 4.05 1.12 -11.44
CA GLY A 54 2.66 1.07 -11.03
C GLY A 54 1.69 1.68 -12.03
N ARG A 55 0.42 1.26 -11.99
CA ARG A 55 -0.57 1.58 -13.02
C ARG A 55 -1.71 2.42 -12.47
N LYS A 56 -2.31 3.24 -13.34
CA LYS A 56 -3.56 3.95 -13.01
C LYS A 56 -4.65 2.93 -12.66
N GLY A 57 -5.44 3.21 -11.63
CA GLY A 57 -6.41 2.27 -11.05
C GLY A 57 -5.88 1.45 -9.87
N ASP A 58 -4.55 1.26 -9.75
CA ASP A 58 -3.91 0.64 -8.59
C ASP A 58 -3.59 1.72 -7.56
N THR A 59 -4.54 2.02 -6.69
CA THR A 59 -4.50 3.20 -5.82
C THR A 59 -3.95 2.95 -4.42
N GLU A 60 -3.88 1.69 -3.99
CA GLU A 60 -3.46 1.31 -2.64
C GLU A 60 -2.27 0.37 -2.73
N VAL A 61 -1.16 0.77 -2.09
CA VAL A 61 0.08 0.01 -2.06
C VAL A 61 0.49 -0.17 -0.61
N ILE A 62 0.86 -1.39 -0.24
CA ILE A 62 1.37 -1.72 1.09
C ILE A 62 2.84 -2.08 0.92
N ILE A 63 3.71 -1.33 1.59
CA ILE A 63 5.15 -1.62 1.64
C ILE A 63 5.45 -1.99 3.08
N ALA A 64 5.66 -3.28 3.36
CA ALA A 64 6.03 -3.75 4.68
C ALA A 64 7.40 -4.44 4.62
N GLY A 65 8.24 -4.22 5.62
CA GLY A 65 9.50 -4.95 5.74
C GLY A 65 9.18 -6.43 5.94
N GLY A 66 9.74 -7.27 5.06
CA GLY A 66 9.52 -8.72 5.07
C GLY A 66 8.17 -9.12 4.49
N ALA A 67 8.16 -9.32 3.17
CA ALA A 67 7.42 -10.41 2.56
C ALA A 67 7.97 -10.66 1.15
N GLU A 68 8.66 -11.79 1.01
CA GLU A 68 8.78 -12.63 -0.18
C GLU A 68 7.43 -13.01 -0.84
N HIS A 69 6.35 -12.28 -0.55
CA HIS A 69 5.03 -12.46 -1.12
C HIS A 69 4.53 -11.13 -1.65
N GLN A 70 4.67 -10.94 -2.96
CA GLN A 70 4.05 -9.82 -3.66
C GLN A 70 2.56 -9.79 -3.33
N ALA A 71 2.06 -8.64 -2.86
CA ALA A 71 0.65 -8.47 -2.59
C ALA A 71 -0.13 -8.69 -3.91
N ARG A 72 -0.92 -9.77 -3.99
CA ARG A 72 -1.76 -10.04 -5.16
C ARG A 72 -2.84 -8.97 -5.23
N PRO A 73 -2.95 -8.17 -6.31
CA PRO A 73 -3.95 -7.11 -6.39
C PRO A 73 -5.35 -7.72 -6.34
N LYS A 74 -6.18 -7.25 -5.39
CA LYS A 74 -7.61 -7.56 -5.40
C LYS A 74 -8.24 -6.78 -6.54
N LYS A 75 -8.79 -7.48 -7.54
CA LYS A 75 -9.59 -6.85 -8.60
C LYS A 75 -10.77 -6.12 -7.96
N SER A 76 -10.74 -4.79 -7.98
CA SER A 76 -11.85 -3.93 -7.56
C SER A 76 -12.94 -3.95 -8.63
N GLY A 77 -13.82 -4.95 -8.56
CA GLY A 77 -14.91 -5.11 -9.50
C GLY A 77 -16.14 -5.71 -8.85
N GLN A 78 -16.91 -4.87 -8.15
CA GLN A 78 -18.38 -4.78 -8.25
C GLN A 78 -18.89 -3.72 -7.26
N SER A 79 -18.95 -2.48 -7.74
CA SER A 79 -19.93 -1.51 -7.25
C SER A 79 -21.30 -2.04 -7.66
N SER A 80 -22.02 -2.69 -6.74
CA SER A 80 -23.44 -2.96 -6.92
C SER A 80 -24.19 -1.62 -6.81
N ALA A 81 -24.23 -0.89 -7.93
CA ALA A 81 -25.32 0.00 -8.21
C ALA A 81 -26.49 -0.89 -8.65
N LYS A 82 -27.43 -1.16 -7.74
CA LYS A 82 -28.81 -1.45 -8.14
C LYS A 82 -29.63 -0.21 -7.85
N ALA A 83 -29.71 0.64 -8.87
CA ALA A 83 -30.82 1.57 -9.05
C ALA A 83 -31.90 0.89 -9.91
N GLU A 84 -33.14 1.28 -9.61
CA GLU A 84 -34.40 1.05 -10.33
C GLU A 84 -35.03 -0.34 -10.28
N LEU A 85 -36.19 -0.49 -9.62
CA LEU A 85 -37.55 0.01 -9.94
C LEU A 85 -38.18 -0.87 -11.02
N VAL A 86 -39.29 -1.55 -10.67
CA VAL A 86 -40.55 -1.65 -11.45
C VAL A 86 -41.43 -2.84 -11.01
N ARG A 87 -42.62 -2.45 -10.52
CA ARG A 87 -43.96 -3.05 -10.67
C ARG A 87 -44.46 -4.20 -9.78
N SER A 88 -45.57 -3.82 -9.14
CA SER A 88 -46.81 -4.55 -8.79
C SER A 88 -46.84 -5.33 -7.49
#